data_AF-A0A2K3MIQ0-F1
#
_entry.id   AF-A0A2K3MIQ0-F1
#
_cell.length_a   1.000
_cell.length_b   1.000
_cell.length_c   1.000
_cell.angle_alpha   90.00
_cell.angle_beta   90.00
_cell.angle_gamma   90.00
#
_symmetry.space_group_name_H-M   'P 1'
#
loop_
_entity.id
_entity.type
_entity.pdbx_description
1 polymer ?
#
loop_
_entity_poly.entity_id
_entity_poly.type
_entity_poly.pdbx_seq_one_letter_code
_entity_poly.pdbx_strand_id
1 'polypeptide(L)'
;MKLAVLENEKKSRIVIIGAVSVGILLLLSGMDEQKALALGPEGPLVEEFWDNVRRYGLYALTVSTGAIYTIMVPIFELLKNPITAILILVIFGGGFYIVSQVLSAMVGVSDFSYDYAN
;
A
#
# COMPACT_ATOMS: atom_id res chain seq x y z
N MET A 1 -51.33 -22.69 -23.03
CA MET A 1 -51.20 -23.46 -21.76
C MET A 1 -49.76 -23.69 -21.33
N LYS A 2 -48.84 -24.16 -22.20
CA LYS A 2 -47.41 -24.41 -21.84
C LYS A 2 -46.62 -23.18 -21.36
N LEU A 3 -46.89 -21.99 -21.91
CA LEU A 3 -46.18 -20.75 -21.54
C LEU A 3 -46.43 -20.31 -20.09
N ALA A 4 -47.67 -20.44 -19.60
CA ALA A 4 -48.04 -20.07 -18.24
C ALA A 4 -47.40 -20.98 -17.18
N VAL A 5 -47.22 -22.27 -17.50
CA VAL A 5 -46.55 -23.23 -16.61
C VAL A 5 -45.05 -22.91 -16.50
N LEU A 6 -44.39 -22.61 -17.62
CA LEU A 6 -42.97 -22.23 -17.63
C LEU A 6 -42.70 -20.91 -16.88
N GLU A 7 -43.63 -19.96 -16.94
CA GLU A 7 -43.52 -18.71 -16.19
C GLU A 7 -43.69 -18.93 -14.68
N ASN A 8 -44.60 -19.82 -14.28
CA ASN A 8 -44.80 -20.18 -12.89
C ASN A 8 -43.59 -20.94 -12.31
N GLU A 9 -43.02 -21.88 -13.06
CA GLU A 9 -41.77 -22.56 -12.70
C GLU A 9 -40.60 -21.58 -12.53
N LYS A 10 -40.48 -20.60 -13.44
CA LYS A 10 -39.43 -19.56 -13.35
C LYS A 10 -39.64 -18.65 -12.13
N LYS A 11 -40.88 -18.24 -11.85
CA LYS A 11 -41.23 -17.44 -10.66
C LYS A 11 -40.97 -18.23 -9.37
N SER A 12 -41.39 -19.49 -9.30
CA SER A 12 -41.12 -20.39 -8.17
C SER A 12 -39.62 -20.54 -7.91
N ARG A 13 -38.83 -20.78 -8.97
CA ARG A 13 -37.37 -20.89 -8.84
C ARG A 13 -36.72 -19.59 -8.35
N ILE A 14 -37.21 -18.43 -8.79
CA ILE A 14 -36.73 -17.12 -8.30
C ILE A 14 -37.05 -16.95 -6.82
N VAL A 15 -38.24 -17.34 -6.38
CA VAL A 15 -38.64 -17.27 -4.96
C VAL A 15 -37.81 -18.22 -4.11
N ILE A 16 -37.57 -19.45 -4.58
CA ILE A 16 -36.73 -20.44 -3.87
C ILE A 16 -35.28 -19.95 -3.77
N ILE A 17 -34.71 -19.45 -4.86
CA ILE A 17 -33.35 -18.90 -4.86
C ILE A 17 -33.27 -17.68 -3.92
N GLY A 18 -34.27 -16.80 -3.94
CA GLY A 18 -34.35 -15.66 -3.03
C GLY A 18 -34.40 -16.09 -1.56
N ALA A 19 -35.25 -17.06 -1.22
CA ALA A 19 -35.38 -17.59 0.13
C ALA A 19 -34.10 -18.28 0.62
N VAL A 20 -33.45 -19.08 -0.24
CA VAL A 20 -32.17 -19.73 0.07
C VAL A 20 -31.07 -18.70 0.27
N SER A 21 -31.03 -17.66 -0.58
CA SER A 21 -30.02 -16.60 -0.48
C SER A 21 -30.17 -15.80 0.81
N VAL A 22 -31.40 -15.44 1.19
CA VAL A 22 -31.69 -14.74 2.45
C VAL A 22 -31.42 -15.65 3.65
N GLY A 23 -31.77 -16.94 3.58
CA GLY A 23 -31.46 -17.91 4.62
C GLY A 23 -29.96 -18.10 4.85
N ILE A 24 -29.17 -18.18 3.76
CA ILE A 24 -27.71 -18.22 3.84
C ILE A 24 -27.17 -16.92 4.44
N LEU A 25 -27.70 -15.77 4.03
CA LEU A 25 -27.25 -14.47 4.53
C LEU A 25 -27.56 -14.28 6.02
N LEU A 26 -28.71 -14.76 6.47
CA LEU A 26 -29.09 -14.80 7.90
C LEU A 26 -28.24 -15.80 8.69
N LEU A 27 -27.90 -16.95 8.09
CA LEU A 27 -27.04 -17.94 8.72
C LEU A 27 -25.60 -17.43 8.86
N LEU A 28 -25.07 -16.79 7.82
CA LEU A 28 -23.75 -16.17 7.81
C LEU A 28 -23.66 -14.95 8.73
N SER A 29 -24.73 -14.19 8.91
CA SER A 29 -24.78 -13.06 9.87
C SER A 29 -25.00 -13.49 11.32
N GLY A 30 -25.50 -14.71 11.56
CA GLY A 30 -25.58 -15.33 12.89
C GLY A 30 -24.34 -16.16 13.26
N MET A 31 -23.45 -16.42 12.30
CA MET A 31 -22.11 -16.96 12.58
C MET A 31 -21.29 -15.81 13.16
N ASP A 32 -21.02 -15.92 14.46
CA ASP A 32 -20.30 -14.96 15.30
C ASP A 32 -19.34 -14.09 14.48
N GLU A 33 -19.71 -12.82 14.29
CA GLU A 33 -18.78 -11.82 13.78
C GLU A 33 -17.72 -11.64 14.86
N GLN A 34 -16.67 -12.47 14.83
CA GLN A 34 -15.39 -12.11 15.40
C GLN A 34 -14.89 -10.90 14.62
N LYS A 35 -15.48 -9.73 14.90
CA LYS A 35 -14.93 -8.43 14.55
C LYS A 35 -13.61 -8.37 15.29
N ALA A 36 -12.56 -8.82 14.63
CA ALA A 36 -11.20 -8.44 14.98
C ALA A 36 -11.10 -6.93 14.72
N LEU A 37 -11.61 -6.14 15.66
CA LEU A 37 -11.33 -4.73 15.73
C LEU A 37 -9.82 -4.62 15.86
N ALA A 38 -9.16 -4.11 14.82
CA ALA A 38 -7.70 -3.96 14.78
C ALA A 38 -7.14 -3.14 15.95
N LEU A 39 -8.00 -2.32 16.58
CA LEU A 39 -7.77 -1.58 17.80
C LEU A 39 -9.08 -1.57 18.62
N GLY A 40 -9.23 -2.51 19.55
CA GLY A 40 -10.39 -2.60 20.45
C GLY A 40 -9.97 -2.96 21.88
N PRO A 41 -10.76 -2.60 22.91
CA PRO A 41 -10.38 -2.66 24.33
C PRO A 41 -10.18 -4.07 24.92
N GLU A 42 -10.52 -5.14 24.19
CA GLU A 42 -10.47 -6.56 24.63
C GLU A 42 -9.40 -7.39 23.88
N GLY A 43 -8.50 -6.79 23.10
CA GLY A 43 -7.73 -7.53 22.08
C GLY A 43 -6.25 -7.87 22.40
N PRO A 44 -5.83 -9.15 22.47
CA PRO A 44 -4.42 -9.59 22.48
C PRO A 44 -3.65 -9.37 21.15
N LEU A 45 -4.25 -8.67 20.19
CA LEU A 45 -3.71 -8.51 18.83
C LEU A 45 -2.54 -7.52 18.74
N VAL A 46 -2.29 -6.66 19.73
CA VAL A 46 -1.14 -5.73 19.70
C VAL A 46 0.17 -6.49 19.95
N GLU A 47 0.18 -7.41 20.91
CA GLU A 47 1.35 -8.26 21.17
C GLU A 47 1.61 -9.21 20.00
N GLU A 48 0.57 -9.87 19.47
CA GLU A 48 0.67 -10.71 18.27
C GLU A 48 1.06 -9.92 17.00
N PHE A 49 0.60 -8.67 16.87
CA PHE A 49 1.03 -7.77 15.79
C PHE A 49 2.51 -7.46 15.91
N TRP A 50 2.99 -7.05 17.09
CA TRP A 50 4.41 -6.72 17.28
C TRP A 50 5.31 -7.94 17.16
N ASP A 51 4.88 -9.14 17.58
CA ASP A 51 5.59 -10.39 17.34
C ASP A 51 5.67 -10.73 15.85
N ASN A 52 4.58 -10.52 15.10
CA ASN A 52 4.60 -10.65 13.64
C ASN A 52 5.51 -9.59 13.00
N VAL A 53 5.41 -8.31 13.37
CA VAL A 53 6.26 -7.23 12.85
C VAL A 53 7.73 -7.51 13.14
N ARG A 54 8.08 -8.01 14.32
CA ARG A 54 9.45 -8.42 14.66
C ARG A 54 9.92 -9.55 13.76
N ARG A 55 9.09 -10.59 13.57
CA ARG A 55 9.41 -11.75 12.73
C ARG A 55 9.59 -11.34 11.26
N TYR A 56 8.70 -10.52 10.73
CA TYR A 56 8.76 -10.02 9.35
C TYR A 56 9.77 -8.89 9.16
N GLY A 57 10.10 -8.13 10.20
CA GLY A 57 11.10 -7.06 10.18
C GLY A 57 12.49 -7.58 9.86
N LEU A 58 12.87 -8.74 10.41
CA LEU A 58 14.14 -9.39 10.06
C LEU A 58 14.17 -9.86 8.60
N TYR A 59 13.07 -10.38 8.08
CA TYR A 59 12.97 -10.74 6.65
C TYR A 59 13.03 -9.51 5.76
N ALA A 60 12.31 -8.44 6.10
CA ALA A 60 12.36 -7.18 5.38
C ALA A 60 13.78 -6.62 5.33
N LEU A 61 14.48 -6.60 6.48
CA LEU A 61 15.86 -6.11 6.58
C LEU A 61 16.81 -6.95 5.73
N THR A 62 16.76 -8.27 5.84
CA THR A 62 17.69 -9.16 5.11
C THR A 62 17.47 -9.11 3.60
N VAL A 63 16.21 -9.17 3.15
CA VAL A 63 15.85 -9.06 1.74
C VAL A 63 16.18 -7.67 1.18
N SER A 64 15.84 -6.61 1.90
CA SER A 64 16.16 -5.24 1.49
C SER A 64 17.67 -5.01 1.45
N THR A 65 18.43 -5.56 2.39
CA THR A 65 19.89 -5.47 2.40
C THR A 65 20.49 -6.16 1.18
N GLY A 66 20.01 -7.36 0.82
CA GLY A 66 20.45 -8.04 -0.40
C GLY A 66 20.11 -7.28 -1.68
N ALA A 67 18.91 -6.69 -1.74
CA ALA A 67 18.49 -5.85 -2.85
C ALA A 67 19.35 -4.59 -2.97
N ILE A 68 19.53 -3.86 -1.87
CA ILE A 68 20.40 -2.67 -1.79
C ILE A 68 21.82 -3.04 -2.21
N TYR A 69 22.38 -4.12 -1.66
CA TYR A 69 23.73 -4.57 -2.02
C TYR A 69 23.86 -4.81 -3.53
N THR A 70 22.92 -5.53 -4.13
CA THR A 70 22.95 -5.84 -5.57
C THR A 70 22.85 -4.58 -6.44
N ILE A 71 22.06 -3.58 -6.03
CA ILE A 71 21.96 -2.30 -6.73
C ILE A 71 23.23 -1.45 -6.53
N MET A 72 23.85 -1.51 -5.35
CA MET A 72 25.03 -0.70 -5.02
C MET A 72 26.32 -1.21 -5.66
N VAL A 73 26.49 -2.53 -5.85
CA VAL A 73 27.68 -3.13 -6.49
C VAL A 73 28.11 -2.42 -7.79
N PRO A 74 27.25 -2.28 -8.82
CA PRO A 74 27.65 -1.62 -10.05
C PRO A 74 28.01 -0.15 -9.84
N ILE A 75 27.33 0.55 -8.92
CA ILE A 75 27.62 1.95 -8.60
C ILE A 75 29.03 2.08 -8.00
N PHE A 76 29.39 1.20 -7.06
CA PHE A 76 30.72 1.18 -6.48
C PHE A 76 31.82 0.84 -7.50
N GLU A 77 31.52 -0.01 -8.48
CA GLU A 77 32.45 -0.27 -9.59
C GLU A 77 32.65 0.97 -10.47
N LEU A 78 31.58 1.69 -10.78
CA LEU A 78 31.65 2.93 -11.55
C LEU A 78 32.47 4.01 -10.82
N LEU A 79 32.41 4.07 -9.49
CA LEU A 79 33.22 5.00 -8.68
C LEU A 79 34.73 4.73 -8.76
N LYS A 80 35.18 3.56 -9.24
CA LYS A 80 36.61 3.28 -9.43
C LYS A 80 37.20 4.08 -10.60
N ASN A 81 36.38 4.50 -11.57
CA ASN A 81 36.81 5.38 -12.64
C ASN A 81 36.63 6.85 -12.22
N PRO A 82 37.68 7.70 -12.23
CA PRO A 82 37.60 9.07 -11.75
C PRO A 82 36.61 9.95 -12.51
N ILE A 83 36.45 9.73 -13.83
CA ILE A 83 35.51 10.50 -14.65
C ILE A 83 34.07 10.16 -14.24
N THR A 84 33.77 8.86 -14.19
CA THR A 84 32.43 8.39 -13.81
C THR A 84 32.11 8.73 -12.36
N ALA A 85 33.10 8.71 -11.46
CA ALA A 85 32.92 9.12 -10.08
C ALA A 85 32.48 10.58 -9.96
N ILE A 86 33.14 11.49 -10.69
CA ILE A 86 32.77 12.91 -10.74
C ILE A 86 31.35 13.06 -11.31
N LEU A 87 31.02 12.35 -12.39
CA LEU A 87 29.67 12.41 -12.97
C LEU A 87 28.59 11.95 -11.98
N ILE A 88 28.83 10.85 -11.26
CA ILE A 88 27.92 10.35 -10.23
C ILE A 88 27.73 11.42 -9.14
N LEU A 89 28.81 12.00 -8.62
CA LEU A 89 28.73 13.03 -7.58
C LEU A 89 27.98 14.28 -8.06
N VAL A 90 28.20 14.71 -9.31
CA VAL A 90 27.50 15.86 -9.89
C VAL A 90 26.02 15.56 -10.09
N ILE A 91 25.65 14.37 -10.57
CA ILE A 91 24.25 13.99 -10.77
C ILE A 91 23.52 13.91 -9.42
N PHE A 92 24.09 13.23 -8.43
CA PHE A 92 23.47 13.10 -7.10
C PHE A 92 23.45 14.43 -6.35
N GLY A 93 24.58 15.15 -6.30
CA GLY A 93 24.67 16.43 -5.63
C GLY A 93 23.82 17.51 -6.30
N GLY A 94 23.89 17.61 -7.63
CA GLY A 94 23.07 18.54 -8.42
C GLY A 94 21.58 18.22 -8.34
N GLY A 95 21.21 16.93 -8.44
CA GLY A 95 19.83 16.49 -8.27
C GLY A 95 19.28 16.83 -6.89
N PHE A 96 20.04 16.52 -5.83
CA PHE A 96 19.66 16.87 -4.46
C PHE A 96 19.51 18.38 -4.26
N TYR A 97 20.44 19.17 -4.81
CA TYR A 97 20.37 20.62 -4.78
C TYR A 97 19.11 21.14 -5.46
N ILE A 98 18.81 20.68 -6.69
CA ILE A 98 17.61 21.09 -7.42
C ILE A 98 16.34 20.74 -6.65
N VAL A 99 16.22 19.53 -6.11
CA VAL A 99 15.07 19.13 -5.29
C VAL A 99 14.94 20.05 -4.07
N SER A 100 16.04 20.38 -3.42
CA SER A 100 16.06 21.30 -2.28
C SER A 100 15.57 22.70 -2.68
N GLN A 101 15.96 23.21 -3.86
CA GLN A 101 15.48 24.49 -4.37
C GLN A 101 13.97 24.47 -4.64
N VAL A 102 13.47 23.40 -5.28
CA VAL A 102 12.03 23.22 -5.55
C VAL A 102 11.24 23.21 -4.25
N LEU A 103 11.68 22.41 -3.26
CA LEU A 103 11.02 22.35 -1.96
C LEU A 103 11.08 23.69 -1.23
N SER A 104 12.20 24.40 -1.28
CA SER A 104 12.35 25.72 -0.64
C SER A 104 11.40 26.76 -1.24
N ALA A 105 11.22 26.73 -2.56
CA ALA A 105 10.26 27.58 -3.26
C ALA A 105 8.81 27.22 -2.90
N MET A 106 8.48 25.91 -2.78
CA MET A 106 7.15 25.44 -2.41
C MET A 106 6.77 25.79 -0.97
N VAL A 107 7.71 25.68 -0.04
CA VAL A 107 7.49 25.99 1.39
C VAL A 107 7.59 27.51 1.65
N GLY A 108 8.03 28.30 0.66
CA GLY A 108 8.13 29.75 0.77
C GLY A 108 9.27 30.22 1.68
N VAL A 109 10.29 29.38 1.89
CA VAL A 109 11.52 29.74 2.63
C VAL A 109 12.59 30.27 1.67
N SER A 110 12.26 30.42 0.39
CA SER A 110 13.12 31.09 -0.59
C SER A 110 13.10 32.61 -0.39
N ASP A 111 14.27 33.26 -0.48
CA ASP A 111 14.42 34.73 -0.48
C ASP A 111 13.72 35.44 -1.66
N PHE A 112 13.04 34.68 -2.53
CA PHE A 112 12.30 35.19 -3.68
C PHE A 112 10.91 35.67 -3.25
N SER A 113 10.81 36.94 -2.87
CA SER A 113 9.52 37.61 -2.62
C SER A 113 8.81 37.86 -3.95
N TYR A 114 7.65 37.23 -4.17
CA TYR A 114 6.77 37.61 -5.27
C TYR A 114 6.07 38.93 -4.89
N ASP A 115 6.58 40.03 -5.43
CA ASP A 115 5.87 41.30 -5.37
C ASP A 115 4.72 41.24 -6.38
N TYR A 116 3.54 40.85 -5.91
CA TYR A 116 2.33 40.95 -6.72
C TYR A 116 2.05 42.45 -6.86
N ALA A 117 2.32 43.00 -8.04
CA ALA A 117 2.04 44.40 -8.35
C ALA A 117 0.60 44.74 -7.93
N ASN A 118 0.48 45.59 -6.91
CA ASN A 118 -0.77 46.24 -6.51
C ASN A 118 -1.14 47.35 -7.49
#